data_AF-A0A5B7E8Z6-F1
#
_entry.id   AF-A0A5B7E8Z6-F1
#
_cell.length_a   1.000
_cell.length_b   1.000
_cell.length_c   1.000
_cell.angle_alpha   90.00
_cell.angle_beta   90.00
_cell.angle_gamma   90.00
#
_symmetry.space_group_name_H-M   'P 1'
#
loop_
_entity.id
_entity.type
_entity.pdbx_description
1 polymer ?
#
loop_
_entity_poly.entity_id
_entity_poly.type
_entity_poly.pdbx_seq_one_letter_code
_entity_poly.pdbx_strand_id
1 'polypeptide(L)'
;MRHIARHEHETTPCSFRQGCEHISVMASGGREEVQELLEKLHHFTSGNELRNARSARDIVVDISEYLTKDLSPVQYDLYLSDVFGEKGIIAFGTRVTKEQAFVDVRNSTLDLIITILKKDIKKIIKYVGDITNYTLFLYNADKSTKVCAHALEAFCLVLEKCSSHVNVQDINLHQLIEGICIQTQRYKGSTVLHHQLRTLGMLAKVFPENVRRHSSMILKIYKEHLAKHMGQKTDLIALAGVLRGLTLYLCHFPEGIDDDPLLYKTLFEHVRKALNPNLDLHRRDAQRGKILEIFIFCYFYDFQSAVNRCHFLSCGRSHIFVYDGVLLKSFDYHI
;
A
#
# COMPACT_ATOMS: atom_id res chain seq x y z
N MET A 1 -68.29 -27.20 -53.64
CA MET A 1 -67.59 -27.74 -54.82
C MET A 1 -66.11 -27.96 -54.47
N ARG A 2 -65.65 -29.20 -54.68
CA ARG A 2 -64.26 -29.69 -54.79
C ARG A 2 -63.36 -29.80 -53.54
N HIS A 3 -63.17 -31.07 -53.18
CA HIS A 3 -62.11 -31.73 -52.43
C HIS A 3 -60.69 -31.56 -53.00
N ILE A 4 -59.69 -31.94 -52.15
CA ILE A 4 -58.38 -32.63 -52.38
C ILE A 4 -57.24 -31.82 -51.73
N ALA A 5 -56.20 -32.36 -51.08
CA ALA A 5 -55.91 -33.52 -50.24
C ALA A 5 -54.52 -33.28 -49.62
N ARG A 6 -54.30 -33.86 -48.42
CA ARG A 6 -53.07 -34.24 -47.70
C ARG A 6 -51.68 -33.91 -48.29
N HIS A 7 -50.79 -33.45 -47.40
CA HIS A 7 -49.53 -34.16 -47.13
C HIS A 7 -49.05 -33.91 -45.68
N GLU A 8 -48.80 -35.02 -45.00
CA GLU A 8 -48.20 -35.14 -43.67
C GLU A 8 -46.67 -34.94 -43.77
N HIS A 9 -46.08 -34.29 -42.76
CA HIS A 9 -44.72 -34.60 -42.34
C HIS A 9 -44.60 -34.49 -40.82
N GLU A 10 -44.42 -35.66 -40.21
CA GLU A 10 -43.95 -35.87 -38.85
C GLU A 10 -42.54 -35.30 -38.68
N THR A 11 -42.31 -34.53 -37.61
CA THR A 11 -41.04 -34.62 -36.85
C THR A 11 -41.33 -34.43 -35.36
N THR A 12 -40.80 -35.35 -34.58
CA THR A 12 -40.90 -35.54 -33.13
C THR A 12 -40.20 -34.43 -32.31
N PRO A 13 -40.60 -34.20 -31.05
CA PRO A 13 -39.94 -33.24 -30.17
C PRO A 13 -38.70 -33.87 -29.53
N CYS A 14 -37.51 -33.35 -29.86
CA CYS A 14 -36.26 -33.74 -29.21
C CYS A 14 -36.21 -33.20 -27.77
N SER A 15 -36.15 -34.12 -26.83
CA SER A 15 -35.81 -33.92 -25.43
C SER A 15 -34.38 -33.38 -25.28
N PHE A 16 -34.23 -32.18 -24.71
CA PHE A 16 -32.98 -31.72 -24.08
C PHE A 16 -33.30 -31.15 -22.70
N ARG A 17 -33.65 -32.05 -21.76
CA ARG A 17 -33.50 -31.82 -20.32
C ARG A 17 -32.33 -32.68 -19.86
N GLN A 18 -31.15 -32.08 -19.74
CA GLN A 18 -30.04 -32.51 -18.89
C GLN A 18 -28.87 -31.55 -19.15
N GLY A 19 -28.60 -30.66 -18.20
CA GLY A 19 -27.50 -29.70 -18.35
C GLY A 19 -27.46 -28.54 -17.36
N CYS A 20 -28.17 -28.58 -16.23
CA CYS A 20 -28.15 -27.51 -15.23
C CYS A 20 -27.80 -27.96 -13.79
N GLU A 21 -27.40 -29.22 -13.56
CA GLU A 21 -27.09 -29.69 -12.20
C GLU A 21 -25.58 -29.81 -11.90
N HIS A 22 -24.69 -29.60 -12.88
CA HIS A 22 -23.25 -29.83 -12.67
C HIS A 22 -22.41 -28.60 -12.30
N ILE A 23 -22.98 -27.39 -12.28
CA ILE A 23 -22.23 -26.16 -11.92
C ILE A 23 -22.35 -25.82 -10.42
N SER A 24 -23.32 -26.40 -9.71
CA SER A 24 -23.55 -26.09 -8.29
C SER A 24 -22.65 -26.87 -7.30
N VAL A 25 -22.00 -27.96 -7.72
CA VAL A 25 -21.30 -28.88 -6.79
C VAL A 25 -19.80 -28.56 -6.64
N MET A 26 -19.20 -27.81 -7.58
CA MET A 26 -17.78 -27.43 -7.48
C MET A 26 -17.54 -26.09 -6.75
N ALA A 27 -18.59 -25.28 -6.55
CA ALA A 27 -18.50 -24.01 -5.83
C ALA A 27 -18.66 -24.16 -4.30
N SER A 28 -19.24 -25.27 -3.83
CA SER A 28 -19.53 -25.50 -2.40
C SER A 28 -18.29 -25.91 -1.60
N GLY A 29 -17.41 -26.75 -2.17
CA GLY A 29 -16.27 -27.31 -1.43
C GLY A 29 -15.26 -26.29 -0.92
N GLY A 30 -15.14 -25.13 -1.57
CA GLY A 30 -14.21 -24.08 -1.14
C GLY A 30 -14.78 -23.10 -0.08
N ARG A 31 -16.08 -22.81 -0.14
CA ARG A 31 -16.73 -21.85 0.78
C ARG A 31 -16.71 -22.36 2.21
N GLU A 32 -16.97 -23.65 2.38
CA GLU A 32 -16.99 -24.30 3.69
C GLU A 32 -15.60 -24.20 4.37
N GLU A 33 -14.51 -24.28 3.61
CA GLU A 33 -13.14 -24.23 4.16
C GLU A 33 -12.78 -22.87 4.80
N VAL A 34 -13.00 -21.75 4.09
CA VAL A 34 -12.66 -20.41 4.63
C VAL A 34 -13.58 -20.01 5.77
N GLN A 35 -14.87 -20.33 5.66
CA GLN A 35 -15.85 -20.01 6.70
C GLN A 35 -15.57 -20.81 7.99
N GLU A 36 -15.28 -22.11 7.88
CA GLU A 36 -14.88 -22.93 9.03
C GLU A 36 -13.61 -22.40 9.70
N LEU A 37 -12.62 -21.94 8.92
CA LEU A 37 -11.40 -21.35 9.44
C LEU A 37 -11.70 -20.06 10.21
N LEU A 38 -12.55 -19.18 9.68
CA LEU A 38 -12.99 -17.96 10.36
C LEU A 38 -13.77 -18.28 11.64
N GLU A 39 -14.66 -19.27 11.61
CA GLU A 39 -15.36 -19.73 12.80
C GLU A 39 -14.37 -20.23 13.86
N LYS A 40 -13.44 -21.12 13.51
CA LYS A 40 -12.37 -21.61 14.39
C LYS A 40 -11.52 -20.45 14.94
N LEU A 41 -11.16 -19.48 14.10
CA LEU A 41 -10.42 -18.28 14.50
C LEU A 41 -11.16 -17.55 15.63
N HIS A 42 -12.47 -17.35 15.48
CA HIS A 42 -13.27 -16.62 16.45
C HIS A 42 -13.46 -17.33 17.80
N HIS A 43 -13.15 -18.63 17.92
CA HIS A 43 -13.15 -19.37 19.19
C HIS A 43 -11.89 -19.12 20.03
N PHE A 44 -10.82 -18.56 19.45
CA PHE A 44 -9.64 -18.19 20.20
C PHE A 44 -9.86 -16.86 20.94
N THR A 45 -10.42 -16.97 22.16
CA THR A 45 -10.59 -15.84 23.07
C THR A 45 -10.05 -16.20 24.46
N SER A 46 -9.13 -15.36 24.97
CA SER A 46 -8.68 -15.27 26.38
C SER A 46 -8.57 -16.61 27.16
N GLY A 47 -7.34 -17.09 27.32
CA GLY A 47 -6.99 -18.36 27.96
C GLY A 47 -5.92 -19.12 27.16
N ASN A 48 -4.88 -19.66 27.82
CA ASN A 48 -3.66 -20.24 27.20
C ASN A 48 -3.16 -19.47 25.97
N GLU A 49 -2.89 -18.18 26.18
CA GLU A 49 -2.76 -17.14 25.16
C GLU A 49 -1.73 -17.45 24.08
N LEU A 50 -0.60 -18.08 24.42
CA LEU A 50 0.47 -18.35 23.47
C LEU A 50 0.11 -19.43 22.44
N ARG A 51 -0.54 -20.52 22.87
CA ARG A 51 -0.95 -21.59 21.94
C ARG A 51 -2.06 -21.07 21.03
N ASN A 52 -3.05 -20.42 21.63
CA ASN A 52 -4.18 -19.86 20.89
C ASN A 52 -3.75 -18.78 19.91
N ALA A 53 -2.78 -17.92 20.26
CA ALA A 53 -2.26 -16.91 19.34
C ALA A 53 -1.50 -17.52 18.16
N ARG A 54 -0.72 -18.60 18.38
CA ARG A 54 -0.05 -19.32 17.28
C ARG A 54 -1.07 -19.96 16.34
N SER A 55 -2.04 -20.70 16.86
CA SER A 55 -3.10 -21.31 16.04
C SER A 55 -3.93 -20.27 15.30
N ALA A 56 -4.27 -19.15 15.94
CA ALA A 56 -4.97 -18.05 15.29
C ALA A 56 -4.15 -17.42 14.15
N ARG A 57 -2.83 -17.26 14.34
CA ARG A 57 -1.93 -16.76 13.29
C ARG A 57 -1.90 -17.73 12.11
N ASP A 58 -1.73 -19.02 12.39
CA ASP A 58 -1.66 -20.05 11.34
C ASP A 58 -2.94 -20.06 10.51
N ILE A 59 -4.12 -19.93 11.14
CA ILE A 59 -5.39 -19.78 10.41
C ILE A 59 -5.40 -18.54 9.48
N VAL A 60 -4.90 -17.38 9.95
CA VAL A 60 -4.84 -16.18 9.09
C VAL A 60 -3.89 -16.39 7.91
N VAL A 61 -2.80 -17.12 8.11
CA VAL A 61 -1.86 -17.49 7.03
C VAL A 61 -2.54 -18.45 6.05
N ASP A 62 -3.24 -19.48 6.52
CA ASP A 62 -3.96 -20.43 5.68
C ASP A 62 -5.01 -19.71 4.81
N ILE A 63 -5.80 -18.80 5.42
CA ILE A 63 -6.77 -17.95 4.68
C ILE A 63 -6.05 -17.12 3.61
N SER A 64 -4.88 -16.55 3.92
CA SER A 64 -4.08 -15.82 2.96
C SER A 64 -3.64 -16.71 1.79
N GLU A 65 -3.23 -17.94 2.05
CA GLU A 65 -2.85 -18.90 1.01
C GLU A 65 -4.04 -19.29 0.13
N TYR A 66 -5.24 -19.46 0.70
CA TYR A 66 -6.45 -19.69 -0.09
C TYR A 66 -6.73 -18.55 -1.06
N LEU A 67 -6.58 -17.29 -0.61
CA LEU A 67 -6.83 -16.10 -1.44
C LEU A 67 -5.74 -15.85 -2.51
N THR A 68 -4.56 -16.45 -2.37
CA THR A 68 -3.48 -16.33 -3.36
C THR A 68 -3.51 -17.41 -4.44
N LYS A 69 -4.20 -18.53 -4.21
CA LYS A 69 -4.46 -19.58 -5.23
C LYS A 69 -5.17 -19.04 -6.48
N ASP A 70 -5.10 -19.82 -7.56
CA ASP A 70 -5.88 -19.60 -8.79
C ASP A 70 -7.34 -19.96 -8.55
N LEU A 71 -8.09 -18.97 -8.04
CA LEU A 71 -9.53 -19.08 -7.76
C LEU A 71 -10.33 -18.57 -8.95
N SER A 72 -11.51 -19.17 -9.18
CA SER A 72 -12.48 -18.54 -10.08
C SER A 72 -12.93 -17.19 -9.52
N PRO A 73 -13.32 -16.22 -10.38
CA PRO A 73 -13.77 -14.90 -9.91
C PRO A 73 -14.91 -14.96 -8.89
N VAL A 74 -15.82 -15.93 -9.02
CA VAL A 74 -16.95 -16.14 -8.11
C VAL A 74 -16.47 -16.64 -6.75
N GLN A 75 -15.55 -17.61 -6.71
CA GLN A 75 -14.97 -18.11 -5.46
C GLN A 75 -14.16 -17.03 -4.74
N TYR A 76 -13.37 -16.25 -5.49
CA TYR A 76 -12.59 -15.15 -4.91
C TYR A 76 -13.49 -14.09 -4.27
N ASP A 77 -14.57 -13.69 -4.95
CA ASP A 77 -15.55 -12.72 -4.41
C ASP A 77 -16.22 -13.22 -3.14
N LEU A 78 -16.54 -14.51 -3.10
CA LEU A 78 -17.13 -15.16 -1.96
C LEU A 78 -16.19 -15.16 -0.76
N TYR A 79 -14.94 -15.59 -0.95
CA TYR A 79 -13.93 -15.61 0.12
C TYR A 79 -13.65 -14.21 0.64
N LEU A 80 -13.55 -13.20 -0.23
CA LEU A 80 -13.39 -11.82 0.21
C LEU A 80 -14.59 -11.34 1.05
N SER A 81 -15.80 -11.81 0.75
CA SER A 81 -17.01 -11.47 1.52
C SER A 81 -17.03 -12.12 2.89
N ASP A 82 -16.52 -13.34 3.02
CA ASP A 82 -16.39 -13.98 4.32
C ASP A 82 -15.24 -13.34 5.14
N VAL A 83 -14.08 -13.13 4.51
CA VAL A 83 -12.86 -12.60 5.15
C VAL A 83 -13.03 -11.17 5.68
N PHE A 84 -13.74 -10.32 4.95
CA PHE A 84 -14.03 -8.93 5.35
C PHE A 84 -15.45 -8.74 5.91
N GLY A 85 -16.20 -9.83 6.12
CA GLY A 85 -17.53 -9.78 6.70
C GLY A 85 -17.52 -9.51 8.22
N GLU A 86 -18.70 -9.53 8.84
CA GLU A 86 -18.89 -9.22 10.27
C GLU A 86 -18.09 -10.12 11.22
N LYS A 87 -17.89 -11.39 10.84
CA LYS A 87 -17.06 -12.38 11.55
C LYS A 87 -15.75 -12.66 10.80
N GLY A 88 -15.23 -11.63 10.15
CA GLY A 88 -14.01 -11.68 9.37
C GLY A 88 -12.74 -11.41 10.18
N ILE A 89 -11.60 -11.40 9.48
CA ILE A 89 -10.28 -11.21 10.09
C ILE A 89 -10.11 -9.85 10.78
N ILE A 90 -10.77 -8.80 10.28
CA ILE A 90 -10.73 -7.45 10.87
C ILE A 90 -11.43 -7.44 12.23
N ALA A 91 -12.60 -8.09 12.34
CA ALA A 91 -13.34 -8.18 13.59
C ALA A 91 -12.52 -8.94 14.65
N PHE A 92 -11.90 -10.05 14.27
CA PHE A 92 -11.01 -10.80 15.16
C PHE A 92 -9.79 -9.97 15.58
N GLY A 93 -9.08 -9.38 14.62
CA GLY A 93 -7.88 -8.57 14.87
C GLY A 93 -8.13 -7.39 15.80
N THR A 94 -9.27 -6.71 15.62
CA THR A 94 -9.72 -5.61 16.48
C THR A 94 -9.91 -6.10 17.92
N ARG A 95 -10.61 -7.23 18.09
CA ARG A 95 -10.89 -7.83 19.41
C ARG A 95 -9.62 -8.18 20.19
N VAL A 96 -8.59 -8.69 19.51
CA VAL A 96 -7.34 -9.13 20.16
C VAL A 96 -6.26 -8.04 20.27
N THR A 97 -6.59 -6.76 20.01
CA THR A 97 -5.60 -5.67 19.94
C THR A 97 -4.88 -5.41 21.27
N LYS A 98 -5.56 -5.61 22.41
CA LYS A 98 -4.94 -5.43 23.73
C LYS A 98 -4.04 -6.60 24.14
N GLU A 99 -4.19 -7.76 23.48
CA GLU A 99 -3.50 -9.00 23.83
C GLU A 99 -2.10 -9.07 23.20
N GLN A 100 -1.06 -9.09 24.02
CA GLN A 100 0.33 -9.10 23.53
C GLN A 100 0.70 -10.40 22.83
N ALA A 101 0.12 -11.54 23.25
CA ALA A 101 0.35 -12.82 22.58
C ALA A 101 -0.08 -12.80 21.10
N PHE A 102 -1.06 -11.96 20.74
CA PHE A 102 -1.66 -11.90 19.40
C PHE A 102 -1.00 -10.89 18.45
N VAL A 103 0.18 -10.35 18.79
CA VAL A 103 0.92 -9.41 17.92
C VAL A 103 1.16 -10.00 16.52
N ASP A 104 1.50 -11.28 16.41
CA ASP A 104 1.74 -11.90 15.11
C ASP A 104 0.47 -12.09 14.30
N VAL A 105 -0.68 -12.34 14.94
CA VAL A 105 -1.98 -12.39 14.24
C VAL A 105 -2.30 -11.06 13.57
N ARG A 106 -2.10 -9.95 14.30
CA ARG A 106 -2.37 -8.61 13.76
C ARG A 106 -1.43 -8.26 12.62
N ASN A 107 -0.16 -8.69 12.70
CA ASN A 107 0.77 -8.57 11.57
C ASN A 107 0.32 -9.40 10.36
N SER A 108 0.00 -10.69 10.53
CA SER A 108 -0.46 -11.55 9.43
C SER A 108 -1.76 -11.03 8.81
N THR A 109 -2.65 -10.43 9.61
CA THR A 109 -3.88 -9.78 9.12
C THR A 109 -3.53 -8.58 8.23
N LEU A 110 -2.58 -7.73 8.65
CA LEU A 110 -2.10 -6.60 7.85
C LEU A 110 -1.37 -7.06 6.59
N ASP A 111 -0.57 -8.14 6.66
CA ASP A 111 0.11 -8.73 5.50
C ASP A 111 -0.89 -9.25 4.46
N LEU A 112 -1.96 -9.90 4.90
CA LEU A 112 -3.06 -10.32 4.04
C LEU A 112 -3.73 -9.12 3.37
N ILE A 113 -4.08 -8.08 4.14
CA ILE A 113 -4.65 -6.83 3.61
C ILE A 113 -3.72 -6.22 2.55
N ILE A 114 -2.43 -6.09 2.84
CA ILE A 114 -1.43 -5.54 1.91
C ILE A 114 -1.34 -6.39 0.64
N THR A 115 -1.39 -7.72 0.79
CA THR A 115 -1.35 -8.66 -0.34
C THR A 115 -2.55 -8.48 -1.26
N ILE A 116 -3.76 -8.37 -0.69
CA ILE A 116 -4.99 -8.18 -1.47
C ILE A 116 -5.00 -6.80 -2.16
N LEU A 117 -4.61 -5.74 -1.45
CA LEU A 117 -4.49 -4.38 -2.01
C LEU A 117 -3.52 -4.31 -3.19
N LYS A 118 -2.49 -5.18 -3.22
CA LYS A 118 -1.55 -5.30 -4.36
C LYS A 118 -2.14 -6.14 -5.51
N LYS A 119 -2.99 -7.13 -5.23
CA LYS A 119 -3.50 -8.10 -6.21
C LYS A 119 -4.73 -7.60 -6.97
N ASP A 120 -5.78 -7.17 -6.29
CA ASP A 120 -7.07 -6.83 -6.93
C ASP A 120 -7.80 -5.68 -6.25
N ILE A 121 -7.53 -4.47 -6.74
CA ILE A 121 -8.11 -3.23 -6.22
C ILE A 121 -9.61 -3.17 -6.50
N LYS A 122 -10.12 -3.72 -7.61
CA LYS A 122 -11.54 -3.54 -7.97
C LYS A 122 -12.45 -4.28 -7.01
N LYS A 123 -12.02 -5.45 -6.53
CA LYS A 123 -12.80 -6.29 -5.60
C LYS A 123 -12.75 -5.80 -4.16
N ILE A 124 -11.69 -5.08 -3.78
CA ILE A 124 -11.50 -4.57 -2.41
C ILE A 124 -12.22 -3.25 -2.13
N ILE A 125 -12.68 -2.52 -3.17
CA ILE A 125 -13.32 -1.19 -3.03
C ILE A 125 -14.43 -1.18 -1.98
N LYS A 126 -15.28 -2.22 -1.93
CA LYS A 126 -16.40 -2.32 -0.97
C LYS A 126 -15.95 -2.41 0.50
N TYR A 127 -14.69 -2.74 0.77
CA TYR A 127 -14.13 -2.91 2.12
C TYR A 127 -13.14 -1.80 2.50
N VAL A 128 -12.93 -0.80 1.63
CA VAL A 128 -11.92 0.27 1.86
C VAL A 128 -12.18 1.04 3.14
N GLY A 129 -13.44 1.30 3.50
CA GLY A 129 -13.81 1.96 4.76
C GLY A 129 -13.34 1.17 5.98
N ASP A 130 -13.69 -0.12 6.05
CA ASP A 130 -13.31 -0.99 7.18
C ASP A 130 -11.81 -1.19 7.28
N ILE A 131 -11.12 -1.36 6.15
CA ILE A 131 -9.64 -1.47 6.11
C ILE A 131 -9.00 -0.16 6.59
N THR A 132 -9.52 0.99 6.16
CA THR A 132 -9.04 2.31 6.59
C THR A 132 -9.19 2.47 8.10
N ASN A 133 -10.38 2.18 8.62
CA ASN A 133 -10.67 2.28 10.05
C ASN A 133 -9.81 1.33 10.87
N TYR A 134 -9.63 0.09 10.42
CA TYR A 134 -8.81 -0.91 11.09
C TYR A 134 -7.33 -0.52 11.13
N THR A 135 -6.76 -0.06 10.01
CA THR A 135 -5.35 0.35 9.95
C THR A 135 -5.07 1.57 10.84
N LEU A 136 -5.97 2.57 10.85
CA LEU A 136 -5.85 3.72 11.75
C LEU A 136 -6.07 3.34 13.22
N PHE A 137 -7.01 2.43 13.50
CA PHE A 137 -7.24 1.91 14.85
C PHE A 137 -5.98 1.24 15.40
N LEU A 138 -5.37 0.31 14.64
CA LEU A 138 -4.15 -0.37 15.06
C LEU A 138 -2.97 0.59 15.26
N TYR A 139 -2.79 1.56 14.36
CA TYR A 139 -1.72 2.55 14.51
C TYR A 139 -1.86 3.36 15.82
N ASN A 140 -3.08 3.71 16.19
CA ASN A 140 -3.34 4.53 17.38
C ASN A 140 -3.37 3.72 18.68
N ALA A 141 -3.83 2.46 18.65
CA ALA A 141 -4.09 1.66 19.85
C ALA A 141 -3.02 0.60 20.15
N ASP A 142 -2.27 0.12 19.16
CA ASP A 142 -1.30 -0.96 19.36
C ASP A 142 0.02 -0.47 20.00
N LYS A 143 0.58 -1.29 20.88
CA LYS A 143 1.87 -1.01 21.56
C LYS A 143 3.08 -1.49 20.76
N SER A 144 2.87 -2.42 19.82
CA SER A 144 3.92 -3.00 18.99
C SER A 144 4.30 -2.05 17.87
N THR A 145 5.56 -1.63 17.85
CA THR A 145 6.13 -0.81 16.77
C THR A 145 6.07 -1.53 15.41
N LYS A 146 6.18 -2.86 15.40
CA LYS A 146 6.02 -3.68 14.19
C LYS A 146 4.60 -3.56 13.62
N VAL A 147 3.58 -3.71 14.47
CA VAL A 147 2.16 -3.57 14.04
C VAL A 147 1.88 -2.14 13.59
N CYS A 148 2.35 -1.13 14.33
CA CYS A 148 2.19 0.27 13.96
C CYS A 148 2.79 0.57 12.57
N ALA A 149 4.00 0.05 12.29
CA ALA A 149 4.64 0.22 10.99
C ALA A 149 3.84 -0.42 9.86
N HIS A 150 3.43 -1.69 10.02
CA HIS A 150 2.60 -2.37 9.01
C HIS A 150 1.24 -1.72 8.82
N ALA A 151 0.62 -1.22 9.89
CA ALA A 151 -0.67 -0.53 9.81
C ALA A 151 -0.57 0.75 8.96
N LEU A 152 0.49 1.54 9.16
CA LEU A 152 0.77 2.70 8.33
C LEU A 152 1.15 2.33 6.88
N GLU A 153 1.84 1.21 6.67
CA GLU A 153 2.10 0.70 5.31
C GLU A 153 0.80 0.38 4.56
N ALA A 154 -0.08 -0.39 5.20
CA ALA A 154 -1.39 -0.75 4.66
C ALA A 154 -2.25 0.50 4.41
N PHE A 155 -2.32 1.42 5.37
CA PHE A 155 -3.05 2.69 5.21
C PHE A 155 -2.52 3.51 4.03
N CYS A 156 -1.20 3.68 3.90
CA CYS A 156 -0.62 4.35 2.75
C CYS A 156 -0.96 3.65 1.43
N LEU A 157 -1.02 2.32 1.40
CA LEU A 157 -1.38 1.58 0.20
C LEU A 157 -2.86 1.76 -0.16
N VAL A 158 -3.76 1.82 0.83
CA VAL A 158 -5.16 2.20 0.63
C VAL A 158 -5.25 3.59 0.00
N LEU A 159 -4.55 4.59 0.57
CA LEU A 159 -4.53 5.94 0.00
C LEU A 159 -3.95 5.97 -1.42
N GLU A 160 -2.90 5.20 -1.68
CA GLU A 160 -2.23 5.16 -2.99
C GLU A 160 -3.09 4.51 -4.08
N LYS A 161 -3.89 3.50 -3.73
CA LYS A 161 -4.63 2.68 -4.71
C LYS A 161 -6.13 2.96 -4.76
N CYS A 162 -6.69 3.46 -3.67
CA CYS A 162 -8.13 3.56 -3.43
C CYS A 162 -8.56 4.94 -2.94
N SER A 163 -7.76 6.00 -3.12
CA SER A 163 -8.07 7.35 -2.61
C SER A 163 -9.47 7.86 -2.97
N SER A 164 -9.95 7.59 -4.19
CA SER A 164 -11.29 7.97 -4.65
C SER A 164 -12.44 7.29 -3.90
N HIS A 165 -12.15 6.23 -3.14
CA HIS A 165 -13.11 5.45 -2.36
C HIS A 165 -12.93 5.63 -0.85
N VAL A 166 -11.93 6.40 -0.43
CA VAL A 166 -11.74 6.73 0.99
C VAL A 166 -12.66 7.90 1.33
N ASN A 167 -13.58 7.67 2.27
CA ASN A 167 -14.40 8.74 2.81
C ASN A 167 -13.56 9.56 3.81
N VAL A 168 -13.13 10.74 3.38
CA VAL A 168 -12.31 11.63 4.20
C VAL A 168 -13.01 12.08 5.48
N GLN A 169 -14.35 12.07 5.53
CA GLN A 169 -15.12 12.47 6.70
C GLN A 169 -15.00 11.47 7.86
N ASP A 170 -14.74 10.20 7.53
CA ASP A 170 -14.55 9.13 8.52
C ASP A 170 -13.15 9.19 9.16
N ILE A 171 -12.26 9.99 8.57
CA ILE A 171 -10.90 10.20 9.07
C ILE A 171 -10.82 11.56 9.75
N ASN A 172 -10.48 11.58 11.04
CA ASN A 172 -10.07 12.83 11.68
C ASN A 172 -8.67 13.24 11.21
N LEU A 173 -8.58 13.80 10.00
CA LEU A 173 -7.31 14.14 9.36
C LEU A 173 -6.48 15.12 10.18
N HIS A 174 -7.12 16.12 10.79
CA HIS A 174 -6.42 17.11 11.61
C HIS A 174 -5.70 16.43 12.79
N GLN A 175 -6.42 15.63 13.58
CA GLN A 175 -5.81 14.90 14.70
C GLN A 175 -4.79 13.86 14.24
N LEU A 176 -5.03 13.20 13.10
CA LEU A 176 -4.09 12.23 12.54
C LEU A 176 -2.76 12.90 12.15
N ILE A 177 -2.81 14.02 11.45
CA ILE A 177 -1.62 14.77 11.01
C ILE A 177 -0.85 15.28 12.23
N GLU A 178 -1.51 15.99 13.13
CA GLU A 178 -0.87 16.50 14.35
C GLU A 178 -0.29 15.37 15.21
N GLY A 179 -1.05 14.28 15.36
CA GLY A 179 -0.63 13.09 16.09
C GLY A 179 0.63 12.48 15.50
N ILE A 180 0.70 12.30 14.17
CA ILE A 180 1.90 11.80 13.50
C ILE A 180 3.07 12.78 13.70
N CYS A 181 2.84 14.08 13.47
CA CYS A 181 3.85 15.13 13.63
C CYS A 181 4.48 15.17 15.04
N ILE A 182 3.68 15.01 16.09
CA ILE A 182 4.18 14.95 17.47
C ILE A 182 4.96 13.64 17.70
N GLN A 183 4.49 12.53 17.15
CA GLN A 183 5.11 11.23 17.37
C GLN A 183 6.46 11.06 16.66
N THR A 184 6.66 11.70 15.50
CA THR A 184 7.96 11.66 14.78
C THR A 184 9.06 12.33 15.61
N GLN A 185 8.73 13.37 16.37
CA GLN A 185 9.66 14.07 17.27
C GLN A 185 10.06 13.24 18.49
N ARG A 186 9.17 12.35 18.97
CA ARG A 186 9.39 11.51 20.17
C ARG A 186 10.21 10.23 19.92
N TYR A 187 10.71 10.05 18.69
CA TYR A 187 11.51 8.91 18.25
C TYR A 187 10.99 7.54 18.68
N LYS A 188 10.06 7.00 17.89
CA LYS A 188 9.75 5.56 17.84
C LYS A 188 10.63 4.96 16.73
N GLY A 189 11.24 3.79 16.93
CA GLY A 189 12.34 3.27 16.09
C GLY A 189 12.20 3.44 14.56
N SER A 190 13.34 3.46 13.85
CA SER A 190 13.50 3.94 12.47
C SER A 190 12.45 3.46 11.46
N THR A 191 11.96 2.23 11.58
CA THR A 191 10.91 1.68 10.71
C THR A 191 9.56 2.38 10.89
N VAL A 192 9.11 2.60 12.13
CA VAL A 192 7.84 3.33 12.37
C VAL A 192 7.98 4.76 11.88
N LEU A 193 9.11 5.41 12.17
CA LEU A 193 9.41 6.75 11.70
C LEU A 193 9.37 6.84 10.16
N HIS A 194 9.92 5.84 9.46
CA HIS A 194 9.84 5.76 8.00
C HIS A 194 8.39 5.82 7.51
N HIS A 195 7.51 4.99 8.07
CA HIS A 195 6.12 4.92 7.65
C HIS A 195 5.33 6.18 8.06
N GLN A 196 5.62 6.78 9.21
CA GLN A 196 5.03 8.06 9.63
C GLN A 196 5.35 9.18 8.65
N LEU A 197 6.63 9.33 8.31
CA LEU A 197 7.10 10.35 7.37
C LEU A 197 6.53 10.13 5.96
N ARG A 198 6.47 8.87 5.48
CA ARG A 198 5.78 8.53 4.23
C ARG A 198 4.29 8.89 4.29
N THR A 199 3.63 8.62 5.42
CA THR A 199 2.18 8.86 5.59
C THR A 199 1.86 10.34 5.53
N LEU A 200 2.64 11.22 6.16
CA LEU A 200 2.46 12.68 6.05
C LEU A 200 2.49 13.14 4.59
N GLY A 201 3.42 12.62 3.80
CA GLY A 201 3.52 12.92 2.38
C GLY A 201 2.36 12.36 1.57
N MET A 202 1.94 11.13 1.87
CA MET A 202 0.78 10.52 1.22
C MET A 202 -0.51 11.30 1.49
N LEU A 203 -0.72 11.76 2.73
CA LEU A 203 -1.85 12.62 3.08
C LEU A 203 -1.79 13.95 2.33
N ALA A 204 -0.61 14.57 2.23
CA ALA A 204 -0.41 15.80 1.46
C ALA A 204 -0.74 15.62 -0.02
N LYS A 205 -0.35 14.49 -0.61
CA LYS A 205 -0.66 14.13 -2.00
C LYS A 205 -2.16 13.89 -2.23
N VAL A 206 -2.81 13.16 -1.33
CA VAL A 206 -4.18 12.68 -1.56
C VAL A 206 -5.24 13.69 -1.09
N PHE A 207 -4.96 14.46 -0.05
CA PHE A 207 -5.88 15.42 0.55
C PHE A 207 -5.25 16.82 0.71
N PRO A 208 -4.78 17.46 -0.38
CA PRO A 208 -4.03 18.72 -0.30
C PRO A 208 -4.80 19.85 0.39
N GLU A 209 -6.10 19.98 0.12
CA GLU A 209 -6.94 21.01 0.76
C GLU A 209 -7.02 20.85 2.28
N ASN A 210 -7.14 19.61 2.77
CA ASN A 210 -7.19 19.31 4.20
C ASN A 210 -5.82 19.49 4.88
N VAL A 211 -4.75 19.23 4.14
CA VAL A 211 -3.37 19.32 4.64
C VAL A 211 -2.81 20.74 4.60
N ARG A 212 -3.36 21.64 3.78
CA ARG A 212 -2.85 23.02 3.57
C ARG A 212 -2.48 23.76 4.85
N ARG A 213 -3.30 23.66 5.92
CA ARG A 213 -3.03 24.35 7.20
C ARG A 213 -1.84 23.78 7.98
N HIS A 214 -1.43 22.55 7.68
CA HIS A 214 -0.32 21.84 8.33
C HIS A 214 0.94 21.78 7.47
N SER A 215 0.89 22.29 6.22
CA SER A 215 1.96 22.09 5.23
C SER A 215 3.31 22.61 5.73
N SER A 216 3.35 23.81 6.32
CA SER A 216 4.56 24.40 6.90
C SER A 216 5.15 23.56 8.04
N MET A 217 4.29 22.98 8.90
CA MET A 217 4.71 22.10 9.99
C MET A 217 5.29 20.79 9.44
N ILE A 218 4.65 20.19 8.45
CA ILE A 218 5.12 18.96 7.79
C ILE A 218 6.47 19.20 7.13
N LEU A 219 6.63 20.31 6.39
CA LEU A 219 7.90 20.67 5.78
C LEU A 219 9.00 20.87 6.82
N LYS A 220 8.69 21.55 7.93
CA LYS A 220 9.65 21.71 9.05
C LYS A 220 10.12 20.35 9.58
N ILE A 221 9.21 19.40 9.78
CA ILE A 221 9.54 18.04 10.23
C ILE A 221 10.46 17.33 9.24
N TYR A 222 10.20 17.44 7.93
CA TYR A 222 11.11 16.89 6.94
C TYR A 222 12.50 17.53 7.00
N LYS A 223 12.59 18.86 7.10
CA LYS A 223 13.88 19.57 7.26
C LYS A 223 14.65 19.09 8.50
N GLU A 224 13.97 18.94 9.63
CA GLU A 224 14.56 18.45 10.88
C GLU A 224 15.06 17.00 10.78
N HIS A 225 14.26 16.10 10.21
CA HIS A 225 14.66 14.70 10.07
C HIS A 225 15.72 14.48 8.99
N LEU A 226 15.74 15.28 7.93
CA LEU A 226 16.89 15.38 7.04
C LEU A 226 18.12 15.72 7.87
N ALA A 227 18.18 16.89 8.50
CA ALA A 227 19.35 17.32 9.29
C ALA A 227 19.83 16.26 10.30
N LYS A 228 18.89 15.66 11.03
CA LYS A 228 19.17 14.66 12.08
C LYS A 228 19.77 13.36 11.55
N HIS A 229 19.22 12.80 10.47
CA HIS A 229 19.61 11.46 9.99
C HIS A 229 20.73 11.52 8.92
N MET A 230 21.23 12.72 8.64
CA MET A 230 22.28 13.00 7.65
C MET A 230 23.69 13.18 8.24
N GLY A 231 23.84 13.10 9.58
CA GLY A 231 25.14 13.20 10.28
C GLY A 231 26.05 11.97 10.14
N GLN A 232 27.10 11.87 10.98
CA GLN A 232 28.14 10.84 10.88
C GLN A 232 27.64 9.38 10.97
N LYS A 233 26.47 9.16 11.60
CA LYS A 233 25.80 7.85 11.64
C LYS A 233 24.46 7.95 10.92
N THR A 234 24.49 7.79 9.60
CA THR A 234 23.29 7.90 8.75
C THR A 234 22.30 6.79 9.04
N ASP A 235 21.07 7.16 9.40
CA ASP A 235 19.95 6.22 9.49
C ASP A 235 19.20 6.17 8.16
N LEU A 236 19.57 5.20 7.33
CA LEU A 236 19.03 5.06 5.98
C LEU A 236 17.53 4.70 5.96
N ILE A 237 17.00 4.06 7.00
CA ILE A 237 15.56 3.72 7.04
C ILE A 237 14.75 5.00 7.25
N ALA A 238 15.14 5.80 8.24
CA ALA A 238 14.52 7.09 8.50
C ALA A 238 14.66 8.01 7.28
N LEU A 239 15.87 8.12 6.71
CA LEU A 239 16.13 8.93 5.52
C LEU A 239 15.27 8.53 4.32
N ALA A 240 15.10 7.23 4.05
CA ALA A 240 14.21 6.76 2.98
C ALA A 240 12.76 7.20 3.20
N GLY A 241 12.30 7.26 4.46
CA GLY A 241 10.95 7.72 4.81
C GLY A 241 10.78 9.22 4.61
N VAL A 242 11.79 10.00 5.00
CA VAL A 242 11.85 11.44 4.74
C VAL A 242 11.77 11.73 3.24
N LEU A 243 12.62 11.07 2.44
CA LEU A 243 12.67 11.29 1.00
C LEU A 243 11.35 10.88 0.32
N ARG A 244 10.77 9.73 0.67
CA ARG A 244 9.48 9.32 0.12
C ARG A 244 8.36 10.28 0.51
N GLY A 245 8.32 10.69 1.77
CA GLY A 245 7.33 11.64 2.28
C GLY A 245 7.43 12.98 1.57
N LEU A 246 8.64 13.55 1.49
CA LEU A 246 8.89 14.82 0.85
C LEU A 246 8.49 14.81 -0.63
N THR A 247 8.80 13.75 -1.37
CA THR A 247 8.37 13.62 -2.76
C THR A 247 6.87 13.62 -2.96
N LEU A 248 6.13 12.93 -2.09
CA LEU A 248 4.68 12.93 -2.15
C LEU A 248 4.11 14.31 -1.76
N TYR A 249 4.73 14.96 -0.77
CA TYR A 249 4.36 16.30 -0.32
C TYR A 249 4.53 17.35 -1.44
N LEU A 250 5.63 17.29 -2.19
CA LEU A 250 5.97 18.29 -3.19
C LEU A 250 5.02 18.32 -4.39
N CYS A 251 4.26 17.25 -4.64
CA CYS A 251 3.25 17.22 -5.70
C CYS A 251 2.21 18.36 -5.58
N HIS A 252 2.00 18.91 -4.38
CA HIS A 252 1.02 19.99 -4.14
C HIS A 252 1.55 21.15 -3.30
N PHE A 253 2.77 21.09 -2.76
CA PHE A 253 3.32 22.11 -1.87
C PHE A 253 4.80 22.46 -2.19
N PRO A 254 5.12 22.94 -3.41
CA PRO A 254 6.50 23.26 -3.82
C PRO A 254 7.08 24.52 -3.17
N GLU A 255 6.22 25.48 -2.81
CA GLU A 255 6.55 26.87 -2.42
C GLU A 255 7.57 27.00 -1.28
N GLY A 256 7.78 25.97 -0.45
CA GLY A 256 8.74 26.00 0.65
C GLY A 256 10.16 25.47 0.36
N ILE A 257 10.40 24.93 -0.85
CA ILE A 257 11.73 24.47 -1.29
C ILE A 257 12.40 25.49 -2.21
N ASP A 258 11.63 26.16 -3.07
CA ASP A 258 12.16 27.13 -4.04
C ASP A 258 12.91 28.29 -3.33
N ASP A 259 12.49 28.62 -2.11
CA ASP A 259 13.08 29.65 -1.27
C ASP A 259 14.30 29.17 -0.45
N ASP A 260 14.66 27.89 -0.51
CA ASP A 260 15.75 27.29 0.30
C ASP A 260 16.73 26.45 -0.56
N PRO A 261 17.63 27.11 -1.32
CA PRO A 261 18.64 26.44 -2.13
C PRO A 261 19.57 25.51 -1.33
N LEU A 262 19.72 25.75 -0.01
CA LEU A 262 20.52 24.93 0.88
C LEU A 262 19.84 23.58 1.14
N LEU A 263 18.52 23.57 1.36
CA LEU A 263 17.74 22.34 1.43
C LEU A 263 17.89 21.52 0.14
N TYR A 264 17.79 22.17 -1.02
CA TYR A 264 17.97 21.51 -2.31
C TYR A 264 19.36 20.85 -2.46
N LYS A 265 20.42 21.62 -2.25
CA LYS A 265 21.80 21.10 -2.30
C LYS A 265 21.99 19.93 -1.35
N THR A 266 21.41 20.05 -0.16
CA THR A 266 21.45 19.00 0.86
C THR A 266 20.73 17.76 0.36
N LEU A 267 19.50 17.85 -0.13
CA LEU A 267 18.75 16.71 -0.69
C LEU A 267 19.54 16.00 -1.80
N PHE A 268 20.10 16.77 -2.74
CA PHE A 268 20.90 16.23 -3.85
C PHE A 268 22.14 15.46 -3.35
N GLU A 269 22.89 16.02 -2.42
CA GLU A 269 24.07 15.36 -1.84
C GLU A 269 23.71 14.05 -1.12
N HIS A 270 22.54 13.98 -0.49
CA HIS A 270 22.09 12.79 0.23
C HIS A 270 21.58 11.68 -0.68
N VAL A 271 20.83 12.04 -1.71
CA VAL A 271 20.48 11.09 -2.78
C VAL A 271 21.76 10.55 -3.40
N ARG A 272 22.74 11.41 -3.72
CA ARG A 272 24.05 10.99 -4.24
C ARG A 272 24.80 10.05 -3.29
N LYS A 273 24.81 10.33 -1.98
CA LYS A 273 25.41 9.43 -0.97
C LYS A 273 24.67 8.09 -0.89
N ALA A 274 23.35 8.08 -0.85
CA ALA A 274 22.54 6.86 -0.80
C ALA A 274 22.75 5.96 -2.03
N LEU A 275 23.06 6.57 -3.17
CA LEU A 275 23.39 5.90 -4.43
C LEU A 275 24.85 5.45 -4.54
N ASN A 276 25.72 5.75 -3.56
CA ASN A 276 27.11 5.31 -3.59
C ASN A 276 27.18 3.76 -3.47
N PRO A 277 27.71 3.06 -4.49
CA PRO A 277 27.79 1.59 -4.50
C PRO A 277 28.73 1.04 -3.42
N ASN A 278 29.71 1.83 -2.96
CA ASN A 278 30.71 1.43 -1.96
C ASN A 278 30.18 1.46 -0.52
N LEU A 279 28.93 1.89 -0.30
CA LEU A 279 28.28 1.70 1.00
C LEU A 279 27.85 0.24 1.11
N ASP A 280 28.56 -0.52 1.96
CA ASP A 280 28.28 -1.91 2.28
C ASP A 280 26.97 -2.01 3.07
N LEU A 281 25.88 -2.15 2.31
CA LEU A 281 24.50 -2.12 2.79
C LEU A 281 23.78 -3.34 2.24
N HIS A 282 24.23 -4.50 2.70
CA HIS A 282 23.92 -5.87 2.28
C HIS A 282 22.44 -6.28 2.17
N ARG A 283 21.45 -5.36 2.27
CA ARG A 283 20.02 -5.69 2.35
C ARG A 283 19.04 -4.78 1.58
N ARG A 284 19.44 -3.73 0.85
CA ARG A 284 18.48 -2.68 0.40
C ARG A 284 18.69 -2.05 -1.00
N ASP A 285 18.95 -2.85 -2.03
CA ASP A 285 19.01 -2.36 -3.42
C ASP A 285 17.66 -1.83 -3.95
N ALA A 286 16.54 -2.37 -3.46
CA ALA A 286 15.19 -1.86 -3.79
C ALA A 286 14.90 -0.46 -3.22
N GLN A 287 15.54 -0.04 -2.11
CA GLN A 287 15.40 1.33 -1.59
C GLN A 287 16.24 2.33 -2.40
N ARG A 288 17.40 1.91 -2.93
CA ARG A 288 18.24 2.74 -3.81
C ARG A 288 17.50 3.13 -5.09
N GLY A 289 16.87 2.15 -5.76
CA GLY A 289 16.08 2.39 -6.98
C GLY A 289 14.85 3.27 -6.75
N LYS A 290 14.13 3.07 -5.64
CA LYS A 290 12.97 3.91 -5.31
C LYS A 290 13.35 5.34 -4.95
N ILE A 291 14.46 5.56 -4.23
CA ILE A 291 14.98 6.91 -3.93
C ILE A 291 15.40 7.64 -5.22
N LEU A 292 15.98 6.91 -6.18
CA LEU A 292 16.31 7.45 -7.50
C LEU A 292 15.06 7.86 -8.29
N GLU A 293 14.04 7.00 -8.34
CA GLU A 293 12.76 7.27 -9.01
C GLU A 293 12.05 8.49 -8.39
N ILE A 294 12.04 8.58 -7.06
CA ILE A 294 11.52 9.68 -6.25
C ILE A 294 12.21 11.02 -6.58
N PHE A 295 13.55 11.02 -6.65
CA PHE A 295 14.31 12.23 -6.97
C PHE A 295 14.13 12.66 -8.43
N ILE A 296 14.11 11.71 -9.37
CA ILE A 296 13.86 11.98 -10.80
C ILE A 296 12.43 12.49 -11.01
N PHE A 297 11.43 11.90 -10.34
CA PHE A 297 10.03 12.31 -10.46
C PHE A 297 9.77 13.71 -9.90
N CYS A 298 10.37 14.06 -8.76
CA CYS A 298 10.31 15.42 -8.20
C CYS A 298 10.91 16.48 -9.11
N TYR A 299 11.96 16.11 -9.86
CA TYR A 299 12.74 17.09 -10.61
C TYR A 299 12.30 17.25 -12.06
N PHE A 300 11.77 16.19 -12.70
CA PHE A 300 11.44 16.24 -14.12
C PHE A 300 9.99 16.64 -14.42
N TYR A 301 9.00 16.23 -13.63
CA TYR A 301 7.60 16.45 -13.99
C TYR A 301 7.05 17.83 -13.58
N ASP A 302 7.42 18.34 -12.40
CA ASP A 302 6.91 19.65 -11.95
C ASP A 302 7.74 20.83 -12.47
N PHE A 303 9.05 20.66 -12.72
CA PHE A 303 9.86 21.74 -13.31
C PHE A 303 9.58 21.92 -14.82
N GLN A 304 9.16 20.87 -15.55
CA GLN A 304 8.75 20.99 -16.96
C GLN A 304 7.41 21.69 -17.14
N SER A 305 6.49 21.63 -16.17
CA SER A 305 5.27 22.45 -16.23
C SER A 305 5.56 23.95 -16.02
N ALA A 306 6.71 24.27 -15.41
CA ALA A 306 7.16 25.64 -15.20
C ALA A 306 8.07 26.19 -16.33
N VAL A 307 8.76 25.34 -17.10
CA VAL A 307 9.80 25.80 -18.06
C VAL A 307 9.66 25.13 -19.43
N ASN A 308 8.84 25.74 -20.30
CA ASN A 308 8.87 25.51 -21.75
C ASN A 308 10.22 25.96 -22.35
N ARG A 309 11.09 25.00 -22.72
CA ARG A 309 12.11 24.99 -23.81
C ARG A 309 13.19 23.92 -23.50
N CYS A 310 13.39 22.88 -24.35
CA CYS A 310 14.62 22.07 -24.62
C CYS A 310 14.40 20.70 -25.49
N HIS A 311 15.33 20.12 -26.35
CA HIS A 311 15.50 18.88 -27.26
C HIS A 311 16.71 17.79 -27.17
N PHE A 312 16.58 16.50 -27.65
CA PHE A 312 17.48 15.25 -27.54
C PHE A 312 18.41 14.75 -28.72
N LEU A 313 19.61 14.12 -28.45
CA LEU A 313 20.66 13.56 -29.40
C LEU A 313 21.58 12.43 -28.81
N SER A 314 22.04 11.43 -29.61
CA SER A 314 22.96 10.29 -29.25
C SER A 314 24.11 10.00 -30.27
N CYS A 315 25.31 9.53 -29.84
CA CYS A 315 26.50 9.19 -30.66
C CYS A 315 27.36 8.03 -30.06
N GLY A 316 27.64 6.96 -30.83
CA GLY A 316 28.60 5.88 -30.48
C GLY A 316 28.09 4.81 -29.49
N ARG A 317 29.00 4.09 -28.81
CA ARG A 317 28.68 3.08 -27.76
C ARG A 317 28.15 3.69 -26.45
N SER A 318 28.07 5.02 -26.41
CA SER A 318 27.52 5.83 -25.33
C SER A 318 26.11 6.29 -25.73
N HIS A 319 25.08 5.94 -24.97
CA HIS A 319 23.73 6.48 -25.20
C HIS A 319 23.61 7.86 -24.61
N ILE A 320 23.51 8.91 -25.41
CA ILE A 320 23.54 10.29 -24.91
C ILE A 320 22.12 10.93 -24.94
N PHE A 321 21.76 11.74 -23.92
CA PHE A 321 20.37 12.14 -23.61
C PHE A 321 20.03 13.68 -23.65
N VAL A 322 20.06 14.40 -24.76
CA VAL A 322 20.05 15.91 -24.79
C VAL A 322 18.66 16.65 -24.54
N TYR A 323 18.49 17.86 -23.97
CA TYR A 323 17.27 18.71 -24.05
C TYR A 323 17.77 20.17 -24.37
N ASP A 324 17.75 20.59 -25.66
CA ASP A 324 18.15 21.73 -26.55
C ASP A 324 19.62 21.79 -26.88
N GLY A 325 20.29 20.70 -26.59
CA GLY A 325 21.71 20.71 -26.32
C GLY A 325 22.08 20.13 -24.94
N VAL A 326 21.13 19.83 -24.03
CA VAL A 326 21.47 19.37 -22.67
C VAL A 326 21.27 17.88 -22.35
N LEU A 327 22.36 17.14 -22.31
CA LEU A 327 22.47 15.72 -22.00
C LEU A 327 22.03 15.27 -20.58
N LEU A 328 21.19 14.23 -20.45
CA LEU A 328 20.58 13.73 -19.21
C LEU A 328 21.08 12.34 -18.79
N LYS A 329 21.90 11.67 -19.61
CA LYS A 329 22.88 10.63 -19.24
C LYS A 329 23.54 9.97 -20.44
N SER A 330 24.82 9.60 -20.25
CA SER A 330 25.45 8.45 -20.91
C SER A 330 25.62 7.31 -19.90
N PHE A 331 25.14 6.13 -20.26
CA PHE A 331 25.54 4.88 -19.61
C PHE A 331 26.66 4.26 -20.46
N ASP A 332 27.88 4.31 -19.95
CA ASP A 332 28.93 3.37 -20.35
C ASP A 332 29.18 2.46 -19.15
N TYR A 333 28.65 1.24 -19.25
CA TYR A 333 29.08 0.13 -18.42
C TYR A 333 30.46 -0.30 -18.94
N HIS A 334 31.52 -0.16 -18.14
CA HIS A 334 32.64 -1.11 -18.18
C HIS A 334 33.51 -1.07 -16.92
N ILE A 335 33.49 -2.23 -16.22
CA ILE A 335 34.37 -2.81 -15.19
C ILE A 335 34.39 -2.14 -13.81
#